data_AF-A0A448HF60-F1
#
_entry.id   AF-A0A448HF60-F1
#
_cell.length_a   1.000
_cell.length_b   1.000
_cell.length_c   1.000
_cell.angle_alpha   90.00
_cell.angle_beta   90.00
_cell.angle_gamma   90.00
#
_symmetry.space_group_name_H-M   'P 1'
#
loop_
_entity.id
_entity.type
_entity.pdbx_description
1 polymer ?
#
loop_
_entity_poly.entity_id
_entity_poly.type
_entity_poly.pdbx_seq_one_letter_code
_entity_poly.pdbx_strand_id
1 'polypeptide(L)'
;MTRFHTRPLLTRGPFRPPSSVTGAPRPSRAWGRRGAAVVLVAALCALPGCGIRLGQGSPASLPSASQAEADRDALARHSVLIASTAQVVVASGDQSQRASAQVVADAAAVQLEALGGVWEPWATPVPTTYPTATPVATAVATATTQDLATALGDGVSAARDAASRAPSAQDARLYASLATAWSLQLRRISPQSVEVTGRDTTQMDEPVAGELLVTYDAARYAMEEVGARGDEAARARAVIDAAAARAVVSASLALGGQDTRLSAYGRPEGQGADDDAWAQEVWMTVMDTELAGVGPAGGQATTTSIDAAVAAGSRAQSWGAVVDAPLPGYDPGA
;
A
#
# COMPACT_ATOMS: atom_id res chain seq x y z
N MET A 1 17.96 -9.46 21.83
CA MET A 1 16.78 -10.32 21.57
C MET A 1 15.54 -9.46 21.72
N THR A 2 15.14 -8.80 20.64
CA THR A 2 13.93 -7.98 20.49
C THR A 2 12.73 -8.90 20.28
N ARG A 3 11.56 -8.54 20.84
CA ARG A 3 10.31 -9.26 20.63
C ARG A 3 9.31 -8.36 19.94
N PHE A 4 8.51 -8.98 19.11
CA PHE A 4 7.35 -8.38 18.47
C PHE A 4 6.08 -8.97 19.07
N HIS A 5 4.99 -8.18 19.11
CA HIS A 5 3.71 -8.63 19.65
C HIS A 5 2.54 -8.27 18.74
N THR A 6 1.79 -9.29 18.33
CA THR A 6 0.42 -9.22 17.83
C THR A 6 -0.52 -9.49 19.01
N ARG A 7 -1.18 -8.47 19.56
CA ARG A 7 -2.18 -8.64 20.63
C ARG A 7 -3.61 -8.50 20.10
N PRO A 8 -4.55 -9.37 20.49
CA PRO A 8 -5.96 -9.25 20.13
C PRO A 8 -6.66 -8.18 20.98
N LEU A 9 -7.51 -7.37 20.35
CA LEU A 9 -8.30 -6.32 20.99
C LEU A 9 -9.50 -6.93 21.76
N LEU A 10 -9.51 -6.78 23.08
CA LEU A 10 -10.61 -7.19 23.94
C LEU A 10 -11.67 -6.07 24.05
N THR A 11 -12.91 -6.45 23.79
CA THR A 11 -14.14 -5.63 23.88
C THR A 11 -14.54 -5.39 25.34
N ARG A 12 -14.89 -4.15 25.70
CA ARG A 12 -15.54 -3.82 26.98
C ARG A 12 -16.81 -2.99 26.72
N GLY A 13 -17.91 -3.44 27.33
CA GLY A 13 -19.28 -2.97 27.14
C GLY A 13 -19.61 -1.59 27.71
N PRO A 14 -20.88 -1.15 27.58
CA PRO A 14 -21.23 0.25 27.38
C PRO A 14 -21.55 1.00 28.68
N PHE A 15 -21.30 2.31 28.67
CA PHE A 15 -21.80 3.26 29.67
C PHE A 15 -22.61 4.39 28.99
N ARG A 16 -23.74 4.77 29.60
CA ARG A 16 -24.75 5.76 29.17
C ARG A 16 -25.30 6.42 30.45
N PRO A 17 -26.04 7.56 30.40
CA PRO A 17 -25.87 8.91 29.81
C PRO A 17 -25.85 9.99 30.97
N PRO A 18 -26.28 11.28 30.86
CA PRO A 18 -27.55 11.81 30.32
C PRO A 18 -27.46 13.06 29.40
N SER A 19 -28.61 13.34 28.79
CA SER A 19 -28.95 14.31 27.75
C SER A 19 -29.25 15.73 28.28
N SER A 20 -29.06 16.77 27.46
CA SER A 20 -30.08 17.79 27.04
C SER A 20 -29.46 18.99 26.29
N VAL A 21 -29.91 19.28 25.05
CA VAL A 21 -30.73 20.46 24.60
C VAL A 21 -29.86 21.74 24.42
N THR A 22 -29.70 22.41 23.27
CA THR A 22 -30.68 23.09 22.39
C THR A 22 -29.95 23.69 21.16
N GLY A 23 -30.65 23.92 20.03
CA GLY A 23 -30.43 25.12 19.19
C GLY A 23 -29.84 24.94 17.79
N ALA A 24 -30.70 25.01 16.76
CA ALA A 24 -30.38 25.33 15.36
C ALA A 24 -30.08 26.86 15.22
N PRO A 25 -29.54 27.43 14.10
CA PRO A 25 -29.85 27.10 12.69
C PRO A 25 -28.67 27.12 11.69
N ARG A 26 -28.96 26.68 10.44
CA ARG A 26 -28.13 26.81 9.23
C ARG A 26 -28.10 28.27 8.71
N PRO A 27 -27.07 28.69 7.94
CA PRO A 27 -27.24 28.69 6.47
C PRO A 27 -25.97 28.47 5.60
N SER A 28 -26.25 28.01 4.36
CA SER A 28 -25.62 28.25 3.04
C SER A 28 -24.11 28.44 2.83
N ARG A 29 -23.57 27.53 1.99
CA ARG A 29 -22.66 27.70 0.82
C ARG A 29 -21.76 28.94 0.74
N ALA A 30 -20.44 28.70 0.66
CA ALA A 30 -19.55 29.39 -0.28
C ALA A 30 -18.28 28.54 -0.54
N TRP A 31 -17.97 28.33 -1.81
CA TRP A 31 -16.68 27.85 -2.30
C TRP A 31 -15.59 28.89 -2.01
N GLY A 32 -14.39 28.41 -1.63
CA GLY A 32 -13.21 29.24 -1.49
C GLY A 32 -11.93 28.41 -1.49
N ARG A 33 -11.38 28.17 -2.69
CA ARG A 33 -9.99 27.76 -2.90
C ARG A 33 -9.07 28.85 -2.36
N ARG A 34 -8.19 28.57 -1.37
CA ARG A 34 -6.83 29.11 -1.20
C ARG A 34 -6.04 28.22 -0.22
N GLY A 35 -5.20 27.33 -0.74
CA GLY A 35 -4.18 26.64 0.06
C GLY A 35 -3.05 27.61 0.36
N ALA A 36 -2.91 27.99 1.63
CA ALA A 36 -1.78 28.75 2.14
C ALA A 36 -0.76 27.75 2.71
N ALA A 37 0.46 27.79 2.19
CA ALA A 37 1.60 27.06 2.71
C ALA A 37 2.00 27.64 4.07
N VAL A 38 1.94 26.83 5.13
CA VAL A 38 2.47 27.17 6.45
C VAL A 38 3.87 26.57 6.55
N VAL A 39 4.87 27.44 6.40
CA VAL A 39 6.26 27.16 6.77
C VAL A 39 6.37 27.37 8.27
N LEU A 40 6.61 26.30 9.03
CA LEU A 40 6.88 26.36 10.46
C LEU A 40 8.38 26.56 10.69
N VAL A 41 8.81 27.83 10.77
CA VAL A 41 10.12 28.19 11.33
C VAL A 41 9.95 28.34 12.84
N ALA A 42 10.43 27.36 13.61
CA ALA A 42 10.51 27.47 15.07
C ALA A 42 11.76 28.28 15.47
N ALA A 43 11.58 29.57 15.73
CA ALA A 43 12.59 30.39 16.38
C ALA A 43 12.53 30.18 17.91
N LEU A 44 13.57 29.56 18.49
CA LEU A 44 13.74 29.48 19.94
C LEU A 44 14.28 30.81 20.48
N CYS A 45 13.47 31.54 21.24
CA CYS A 45 13.93 32.61 22.11
C CYS A 45 14.56 32.03 23.37
N ALA A 46 15.85 32.26 23.58
CA ALA A 46 16.55 31.98 24.83
C ALA A 46 16.33 33.13 25.83
N LEU A 47 15.68 32.86 26.96
CA LEU A 47 15.69 33.73 28.14
C LEU A 47 16.68 33.12 29.17
N PRO A 48 17.70 33.86 29.66
CA PRO A 48 18.60 33.33 30.67
C PRO A 48 17.98 33.56 32.06
N GLY A 49 17.18 32.60 32.51
CA GLY A 49 16.80 32.50 33.92
C GLY A 49 17.86 31.69 34.67
N CYS A 50 18.64 32.35 35.52
CA CYS A 50 19.54 31.69 36.48
C CYS A 50 18.72 30.86 37.49
N GLY A 51 18.60 29.56 37.22
CA GLY A 51 18.12 28.56 38.16
C GLY A 51 19.20 27.51 38.39
N ILE A 52 19.57 27.30 39.65
CA ILE A 52 20.55 26.31 40.11
C ILE A 52 20.24 24.93 39.49
N ARG A 53 21.16 24.43 38.66
CA ARG A 53 21.14 23.06 38.13
C ARG A 53 21.65 22.11 39.21
N LEU A 54 20.75 21.62 40.06
CA LEU A 54 21.00 20.33 40.73
C LEU A 54 21.19 19.30 39.62
N GLY A 55 22.37 18.69 39.56
CA GLY A 55 22.75 17.74 38.54
C GLY A 55 21.85 16.51 38.55
N GLN A 56 20.73 16.58 37.82
CA GLN A 56 20.18 15.41 37.17
C GLN A 56 20.96 15.27 35.87
N GLY A 57 21.69 14.18 35.72
CA GLY A 57 22.26 13.82 34.42
C GLY A 57 21.19 13.89 33.34
N SER A 58 21.57 14.20 32.11
CA SER A 58 20.65 14.21 30.97
C SER A 58 19.70 13.02 31.08
N PRO A 59 18.36 13.23 30.98
CA PRO A 59 17.41 12.14 31.06
C PRO A 59 17.86 11.04 30.10
N ALA A 60 17.87 9.79 30.56
CA ALA A 60 18.25 8.68 29.71
C ALA A 60 17.36 8.70 28.46
N SER A 61 17.97 8.86 27.29
CA SER A 61 17.26 8.82 26.02
C SER A 61 16.93 7.38 25.66
N LEU A 62 15.82 7.16 24.95
CA LEU A 62 15.53 5.86 24.37
C LEU A 62 16.65 5.44 23.42
N PRO A 63 16.94 4.13 23.29
CA PRO A 63 17.71 3.64 22.16
C PRO A 63 17.06 4.14 20.85
N SER A 64 17.85 4.78 19.99
CA SER A 64 17.38 5.17 18.66
C SER A 64 17.45 3.95 17.74
N ALA A 65 16.31 3.58 17.13
CA ALA A 65 16.28 2.58 16.08
C ALA A 65 17.18 3.00 14.90
N SER A 66 17.70 2.03 14.15
CA SER A 66 18.31 2.33 12.85
C SER A 66 17.26 2.93 11.91
N GLN A 67 17.66 3.68 10.87
CA GLN A 67 16.69 4.25 9.91
C GLN A 67 15.81 3.17 9.27
N ALA A 68 16.39 2.01 8.92
CA ALA A 68 15.64 0.90 8.33
C ALA A 68 14.58 0.34 9.30
N GLU A 69 14.92 0.25 10.58
CA GLU A 69 14.00 -0.23 11.62
C GLU A 69 12.94 0.83 11.96
N ALA A 70 13.29 2.12 11.88
CA ALA A 70 12.32 3.21 12.00
C ALA A 70 11.32 3.22 10.84
N ASP A 71 11.77 3.01 9.59
CA ASP A 71 10.89 2.89 8.42
C ASP A 71 9.96 1.67 8.56
N ARG A 72 10.49 0.53 9.02
CA ARG A 72 9.69 -0.68 9.29
C ARG A 72 8.66 -0.48 10.39
N ASP A 73 9.05 0.10 11.52
CA ASP A 73 8.16 0.40 12.65
C ASP A 73 7.06 1.40 12.26
N ALA A 74 7.39 2.42 11.46
CA ALA A 74 6.40 3.37 10.95
C ALA A 74 5.32 2.66 10.13
N LEU A 75 5.69 1.78 9.21
CA LEU A 75 4.75 0.98 8.42
C LEU A 75 3.96 -0.03 9.28
N ALA A 76 4.59 -0.60 10.30
CA ALA A 76 3.92 -1.50 11.23
C ALA A 76 2.83 -0.77 12.03
N ARG A 77 3.16 0.39 12.61
CA ARG A 77 2.20 1.25 13.31
C ARG A 77 1.07 1.70 12.38
N HIS A 78 1.39 1.98 11.12
CA HIS A 78 0.41 2.35 10.12
C HIS A 78 -0.55 1.20 9.78
N SER A 79 -0.04 -0.03 9.71
CA SER A 79 -0.86 -1.24 9.55
C SER A 79 -1.83 -1.42 10.73
N VAL A 80 -1.41 -1.12 11.96
CA VAL A 80 -2.30 -1.11 13.13
C VAL A 80 -3.41 -0.05 13.01
N LEU A 81 -3.07 1.15 12.52
CA LEU A 81 -4.06 2.21 12.30
C LEU A 81 -5.08 1.79 11.24
N ILE A 82 -4.65 1.23 10.11
CA ILE A 82 -5.53 0.72 9.05
C ILE A 82 -6.44 -0.38 9.61
N ALA A 83 -5.87 -1.39 10.29
CA ALA A 83 -6.64 -2.50 10.85
C ALA A 83 -7.70 -2.02 11.85
N SER A 84 -7.32 -1.14 12.79
CA SER A 84 -8.27 -0.62 13.79
C SER A 84 -9.36 0.25 13.16
N THR A 85 -9.02 1.05 12.14
CA THR A 85 -10.00 1.87 11.40
C THR A 85 -10.97 0.98 10.63
N ALA A 86 -10.46 -0.03 9.94
CA ALA A 86 -11.26 -1.01 9.23
C ALA A 86 -12.22 -1.75 10.16
N GLN A 87 -11.78 -2.16 11.35
CA GLN A 87 -12.64 -2.80 12.35
C GLN A 87 -13.78 -1.90 12.86
N VAL A 88 -13.54 -0.59 13.03
CA VAL A 88 -14.62 0.36 13.38
C VAL A 88 -15.64 0.47 12.23
N VAL A 89 -15.18 0.48 10.98
CA VAL A 89 -16.06 0.47 9.79
C VAL A 89 -16.84 -0.85 9.69
N VAL A 90 -16.23 -1.99 10.01
CA VAL A 90 -16.92 -3.29 10.09
C VAL A 90 -18.05 -3.24 11.13
N ALA A 91 -17.84 -2.59 12.27
CA ALA A 91 -18.85 -2.51 13.32
C ALA A 91 -20.02 -1.56 13.00
N SER A 92 -19.81 -0.56 12.13
CA SER A 92 -20.73 0.56 11.92
C SER A 92 -21.32 0.70 10.51
N GLY A 93 -20.71 0.08 9.50
CA GLY A 93 -21.06 0.24 8.08
C GLY A 93 -22.25 -0.59 7.60
N ASP A 94 -22.62 -0.39 6.33
CA ASP A 94 -23.56 -1.26 5.62
C ASP A 94 -22.92 -2.61 5.19
N GLN A 95 -23.69 -3.54 4.64
CA GLN A 95 -23.17 -4.87 4.29
C GLN A 95 -22.00 -4.84 3.29
N SER A 96 -22.04 -3.94 2.31
CA SER A 96 -20.97 -3.82 1.30
C SER A 96 -19.72 -3.19 1.91
N GLN A 97 -19.88 -2.14 2.71
CA GLN A 97 -18.80 -1.48 3.42
C GLN A 97 -18.13 -2.42 4.41
N ARG A 98 -18.91 -3.23 5.13
CA ARG A 98 -18.42 -4.25 6.05
C ARG A 98 -17.56 -5.29 5.35
N ALA A 99 -18.02 -5.83 4.21
CA ALA A 99 -17.27 -6.83 3.48
C ALA A 99 -15.91 -6.28 3.02
N SER A 100 -15.89 -5.08 2.40
CA SER A 100 -14.65 -4.43 1.97
C SER A 100 -13.72 -4.10 3.14
N ALA A 101 -14.26 -3.56 4.24
CA ALA A 101 -13.46 -3.22 5.42
C ALA A 101 -12.90 -4.48 6.13
N GLN A 102 -13.65 -5.58 6.15
CA GLN A 102 -13.18 -6.84 6.74
C GLN A 102 -11.95 -7.37 5.99
N VAL A 103 -11.99 -7.36 4.65
CA VAL A 103 -10.83 -7.74 3.82
C VAL A 103 -9.62 -6.86 4.12
N VAL A 104 -9.81 -5.54 4.29
CA VAL A 104 -8.71 -4.63 4.66
C VAL A 104 -8.17 -4.94 6.06
N ALA A 105 -9.04 -5.24 7.04
CA ALA A 105 -8.62 -5.58 8.40
C ALA A 105 -7.80 -6.88 8.43
N ASP A 106 -8.23 -7.91 7.71
CA ASP A 106 -7.55 -9.20 7.65
C ASP A 106 -6.19 -9.08 6.93
N ALA A 107 -6.14 -8.33 5.82
CA ALA A 107 -4.90 -8.05 5.13
C ALA A 107 -3.91 -7.26 6.00
N ALA A 108 -4.37 -6.23 6.70
CA ALA A 108 -3.52 -5.41 7.57
C ALA A 108 -2.90 -6.21 8.74
N ALA A 109 -3.58 -7.27 9.21
CA ALA A 109 -3.01 -8.17 10.21
C ALA A 109 -1.83 -8.99 9.65
N VAL A 110 -1.96 -9.54 8.44
CA VAL A 110 -0.88 -10.28 7.75
C VAL A 110 0.30 -9.35 7.44
N GLN A 111 0.00 -8.14 7.00
CA GLN A 111 1.01 -7.10 6.71
C GLN A 111 1.80 -6.72 7.96
N LEU A 112 1.12 -6.55 9.10
CA LEU A 112 1.77 -6.27 10.38
C LEU A 112 2.71 -7.41 10.80
N GLU A 113 2.32 -8.66 10.59
CA GLU A 113 3.16 -9.82 10.87
C GLU A 113 4.40 -9.86 9.98
N ALA A 114 4.26 -9.59 8.68
CA ALA A 114 5.37 -9.54 7.73
C ALA A 114 6.36 -8.40 8.04
N LEU A 115 5.86 -7.27 8.55
CA LEU A 115 6.68 -6.16 9.05
C LEU A 115 7.40 -6.49 10.37
N GLY A 116 7.22 -7.71 10.89
CA GLY A 116 7.71 -8.13 12.19
C GLY A 116 6.80 -7.70 13.32
N GLY A 117 6.06 -6.59 13.22
CA GLY A 117 5.22 -6.02 14.26
C GLY A 117 5.73 -4.64 14.69
N VAL A 118 5.02 -3.99 15.61
CA VAL A 118 5.47 -2.69 16.15
C VAL A 118 6.72 -2.88 16.99
N TRP A 119 7.72 -2.03 16.75
CA TRP A 119 8.98 -2.06 17.47
C TRP A 119 8.80 -1.58 18.91
N GLU A 120 9.37 -2.35 19.85
CA GLU A 120 9.43 -2.00 21.27
C GLU A 120 10.89 -1.74 21.69
N PRO A 121 11.16 -0.61 22.39
CA PRO A 121 12.53 -0.27 22.80
C PRO A 121 13.14 -1.19 23.88
N TRP A 122 12.34 -2.06 24.48
CA TRP A 122 12.75 -2.94 25.59
C TRP A 122 12.10 -4.31 25.47
N ALA A 123 12.88 -5.36 25.73
CA ALA A 123 12.43 -6.76 25.74
C ALA A 123 11.84 -7.21 27.09
N THR A 124 11.91 -6.34 28.10
CA THR A 124 11.54 -6.60 29.51
C THR A 124 10.64 -5.47 30.01
N PRO A 125 10.05 -5.55 31.22
CA PRO A 125 9.23 -4.47 31.77
C PRO A 125 9.97 -3.12 31.67
N VAL A 126 9.23 -2.09 31.26
CA VAL A 126 9.76 -0.73 31.03
C VAL A 126 10.56 -0.30 32.26
N PRO A 127 11.88 -0.04 32.13
CA PRO A 127 12.64 0.44 33.26
C PRO A 127 12.07 1.78 33.70
N THR A 128 11.75 1.93 34.98
CA THR A 128 10.97 3.05 35.55
C THR A 128 11.64 4.43 35.41
N THR A 129 12.88 4.48 34.91
CA THR A 129 13.68 5.69 34.70
C THR A 129 13.71 6.17 33.25
N TYR A 130 13.04 5.47 32.32
CA TYR A 130 12.97 5.85 30.91
C TYR A 130 11.59 6.41 30.56
N PRO A 131 11.49 7.33 29.59
CA PRO A 131 10.21 7.81 29.10
C PRO A 131 9.41 6.67 28.46
N THR A 132 8.09 6.68 28.58
CA THR A 132 7.22 5.69 27.90
C THR A 132 7.31 5.86 26.38
N ALA A 133 7.32 4.75 25.64
CA ALA A 133 7.26 4.78 24.18
C ALA A 133 5.96 5.46 23.70
N THR A 134 6.02 6.11 22.53
CA THR A 134 4.85 6.73 21.92
C THR A 134 3.75 5.69 21.68
N PRO A 135 2.51 5.93 22.16
CA PRO A 135 1.39 5.02 21.92
C PRO A 135 1.17 4.78 20.43
N VAL A 136 0.77 3.57 20.07
CA VAL A 136 0.37 3.26 18.69
C VAL A 136 -0.98 3.94 18.42
N ALA A 137 -1.06 4.71 17.34
CA ALA A 137 -2.30 5.35 16.92
C ALA A 137 -3.34 4.28 16.56
N THR A 138 -4.57 4.46 17.05
CA THR A 138 -5.72 3.61 16.75
C THR A 138 -6.92 4.48 16.42
N ALA A 139 -7.85 3.92 15.66
CA ALA A 139 -9.05 4.63 15.25
C ALA A 139 -9.91 5.08 16.43
N VAL A 140 -10.53 6.26 16.28
CA VAL A 140 -11.62 6.68 17.18
C VAL A 140 -12.86 5.83 16.93
N ALA A 141 -13.72 5.68 17.95
CA ALA A 141 -14.91 4.82 17.87
C ALA A 141 -15.95 5.26 16.82
N THR A 142 -15.81 6.47 16.28
CA THR A 142 -16.68 7.05 15.24
C THR A 142 -16.00 7.13 13.87
N ALA A 143 -14.88 6.44 13.67
CA ALA A 143 -14.18 6.43 12.41
C ALA A 143 -15.06 5.89 11.27
N THR A 144 -14.86 6.43 10.09
CA THR A 144 -15.69 6.22 8.91
C THR A 144 -14.90 5.56 7.78
N THR A 145 -15.60 5.16 6.71
CA THR A 145 -14.97 4.68 5.48
C THR A 145 -14.05 5.72 4.84
N GLN A 146 -14.33 7.02 5.03
CA GLN A 146 -13.45 8.10 4.59
C GLN A 146 -12.15 8.13 5.40
N ASP A 147 -12.23 7.91 6.71
CA ASP A 147 -11.03 7.83 7.57
C ASP A 147 -10.18 6.61 7.19
N LEU A 148 -10.81 5.49 6.83
CA LEU A 148 -10.12 4.31 6.29
C LEU A 148 -9.41 4.63 4.97
N ALA A 149 -10.09 5.34 4.06
CA ALA A 149 -9.49 5.76 2.79
C ALA A 149 -8.31 6.72 3.01
N THR A 150 -8.40 7.65 3.96
CA THR A 150 -7.29 8.53 4.34
C THR A 150 -6.12 7.74 4.91
N ALA A 151 -6.38 6.82 5.85
CA ALA A 151 -5.32 5.96 6.40
C ALA A 151 -4.63 5.14 5.30
N LEU A 152 -5.38 4.54 4.38
CA LEU A 152 -4.79 3.83 3.25
C LEU A 152 -3.94 4.76 2.36
N GLY A 153 -4.44 5.95 2.03
CA GLY A 153 -3.72 6.93 1.20
C GLY A 153 -2.39 7.39 1.81
N ASP A 154 -2.41 7.76 3.08
CA ASP A 154 -1.19 8.13 3.82
C ASP A 154 -0.19 6.95 3.88
N GLY A 155 -0.72 5.74 4.01
CA GLY A 155 0.06 4.50 4.00
C GLY A 155 0.73 4.25 2.67
N VAL A 156 0.00 4.40 1.56
CA VAL A 156 0.54 4.28 0.20
C VAL A 156 1.73 5.22 0.02
N SER A 157 1.59 6.50 0.40
CA SER A 157 2.69 7.46 0.32
C SER A 157 3.90 7.02 1.16
N ALA A 158 3.68 6.64 2.42
CA ALA A 158 4.75 6.21 3.31
C ALA A 158 5.47 4.93 2.81
N ALA A 159 4.72 3.95 2.31
CA ALA A 159 5.27 2.70 1.79
C ALA A 159 6.08 2.92 0.51
N ARG A 160 5.62 3.80 -0.39
CA ARG A 160 6.37 4.16 -1.62
C ARG A 160 7.68 4.85 -1.30
N ASP A 161 7.65 5.79 -0.36
CA ASP A 161 8.85 6.50 0.08
C ASP A 161 9.84 5.56 0.79
N ALA A 162 9.34 4.62 1.60
CA ALA A 162 10.19 3.61 2.25
C ALA A 162 10.79 2.63 1.23
N ALA A 163 9.97 2.12 0.28
CA ALA A 163 10.42 1.18 -0.74
C ALA A 163 11.53 1.76 -1.62
N SER A 164 11.39 3.02 -2.06
CA SER A 164 12.36 3.67 -2.95
C SER A 164 13.73 3.91 -2.31
N ARG A 165 13.78 4.00 -0.97
CA ARG A 165 15.00 4.25 -0.19
C ARG A 165 15.53 3.00 0.53
N ALA A 166 14.79 1.90 0.50
CA ALA A 166 15.11 0.71 1.28
C ALA A 166 16.49 0.16 0.89
N PRO A 167 17.42 -0.03 1.85
CA PRO A 167 18.78 -0.45 1.54
C PRO A 167 18.89 -1.95 1.18
N SER A 168 17.87 -2.74 1.50
CA SER A 168 17.80 -4.17 1.20
C SER A 168 16.73 -4.44 0.15
N ALA A 169 16.99 -5.41 -0.74
CA ALA A 169 15.99 -5.84 -1.73
C ALA A 169 14.74 -6.40 -1.05
N GLN A 170 14.92 -7.14 0.06
CA GLN A 170 13.83 -7.73 0.82
C GLN A 170 12.89 -6.66 1.39
N ASP A 171 13.42 -5.62 2.03
CA ASP A 171 12.59 -4.53 2.56
C ASP A 171 11.96 -3.72 1.42
N ALA A 172 12.70 -3.47 0.33
CA ALA A 172 12.18 -2.74 -0.83
C ALA A 172 10.95 -3.43 -1.43
N ARG A 173 11.02 -4.76 -1.61
CA ARG A 173 9.92 -5.59 -2.13
C ARG A 173 8.75 -5.65 -1.16
N LEU A 174 9.01 -5.84 0.14
CA LEU A 174 7.97 -5.81 1.17
C LEU A 174 7.20 -4.49 1.14
N TYR A 175 7.90 -3.37 1.13
CA TYR A 175 7.29 -2.04 1.15
C TYR A 175 6.58 -1.71 -0.18
N ALA A 176 7.12 -2.14 -1.33
CA ALA A 176 6.44 -2.02 -2.61
C ALA A 176 5.14 -2.86 -2.68
N SER A 177 5.17 -4.06 -2.09
CA SER A 177 4.02 -4.93 -1.96
C SER A 177 2.91 -4.29 -1.10
N LEU A 178 3.28 -3.70 0.05
CA LEU A 178 2.36 -2.92 0.89
C LEU A 178 1.76 -1.73 0.14
N ALA A 179 2.59 -0.94 -0.55
CA ALA A 179 2.12 0.20 -1.34
C ALA A 179 1.11 -0.23 -2.41
N THR A 180 1.34 -1.36 -3.07
CA THR A 180 0.45 -1.90 -4.10
C THR A 180 -0.86 -2.41 -3.50
N ALA A 181 -0.79 -3.22 -2.44
CA ALA A 181 -1.96 -3.73 -1.74
C ALA A 181 -2.85 -2.59 -1.21
N TRP A 182 -2.28 -1.60 -0.52
CA TRP A 182 -3.03 -0.46 -0.01
C TRP A 182 -3.60 0.41 -1.14
N SER A 183 -2.90 0.56 -2.27
CA SER A 183 -3.45 1.27 -3.43
C SER A 183 -4.68 0.57 -3.99
N LEU A 184 -4.64 -0.75 -4.16
CA LEU A 184 -5.76 -1.54 -4.68
C LEU A 184 -6.95 -1.57 -3.70
N GLN A 185 -6.69 -1.66 -2.40
CA GLN A 185 -7.71 -1.56 -1.34
C GLN A 185 -8.35 -0.16 -1.31
N LEU A 186 -7.54 0.89 -1.42
CA LEU A 186 -8.00 2.26 -1.48
C LEU A 186 -8.90 2.47 -2.71
N ARG A 187 -8.53 1.94 -3.88
CA ARG A 187 -9.38 1.96 -5.07
C ARG A 187 -10.70 1.23 -4.88
N ARG A 188 -10.72 0.09 -4.18
CA ARG A 188 -11.96 -0.62 -3.88
C ARG A 188 -12.95 0.23 -3.08
N ILE A 189 -12.42 0.99 -2.11
CA ILE A 189 -13.24 1.83 -1.21
C ILE A 189 -13.56 3.19 -1.84
N SER A 190 -12.64 3.73 -2.63
CA SER A 190 -12.72 5.03 -3.29
C SER A 190 -12.12 4.95 -4.72
N PRO A 191 -12.91 4.54 -5.73
CA PRO A 191 -12.40 4.17 -7.06
C PRO A 191 -11.62 5.24 -7.83
N GLN A 192 -11.83 6.51 -7.51
CA GLN A 192 -11.22 7.66 -8.17
C GLN A 192 -10.07 8.29 -7.36
N SER A 193 -9.65 7.67 -6.25
CA SER A 193 -8.64 8.23 -5.36
C SER A 193 -7.19 7.92 -5.75
N VAL A 194 -6.99 6.92 -6.60
CA VAL A 194 -5.66 6.52 -7.10
C VAL A 194 -5.68 6.60 -8.61
N GLU A 195 -4.81 7.43 -9.17
CA GLU A 195 -4.56 7.47 -10.60
C GLU A 195 -3.80 6.20 -11.02
N VAL A 196 -4.23 5.57 -12.11
CA VAL A 196 -3.62 4.32 -12.60
C VAL A 196 -3.06 4.57 -14.00
N THR A 197 -1.77 4.90 -14.02
CA THR A 197 -1.03 5.27 -15.24
C THR A 197 -0.26 4.08 -15.83
N GLY A 198 0.19 3.15 -14.99
CA GLY A 198 1.09 2.07 -15.41
C GLY A 198 2.51 2.57 -15.73
N ARG A 199 3.31 1.74 -16.42
CA ARG A 199 4.66 2.12 -16.83
C ARG A 199 4.60 3.16 -17.96
N ASP A 200 5.17 4.34 -17.73
CA ASP A 200 5.31 5.38 -18.76
C ASP A 200 6.46 5.02 -19.71
N THR A 201 6.10 4.46 -20.87
CA THR A 201 7.08 4.02 -21.88
C THR A 201 7.85 5.16 -22.51
N THR A 202 7.41 6.42 -22.37
CA THR A 202 8.14 7.59 -22.87
C THR A 202 9.27 8.03 -21.93
N GLN A 203 9.22 7.59 -20.68
CA GLN A 203 10.22 7.88 -19.64
C GLN A 203 11.14 6.69 -19.38
N MET A 204 10.99 5.57 -20.11
CA MET A 204 11.90 4.44 -20.02
C MET A 204 13.25 4.80 -20.65
N ASP A 205 14.32 4.63 -19.87
CA ASP A 205 15.71 4.85 -20.25
C ASP A 205 16.52 3.54 -20.29
N GLU A 206 16.05 2.49 -19.60
CA GLU A 206 16.60 1.14 -19.61
C GLU A 206 15.56 0.09 -20.05
N PRO A 207 16.00 -1.01 -20.71
CA PRO A 207 15.11 -2.13 -21.00
C PRO A 207 14.63 -2.80 -19.71
N VAL A 208 13.41 -3.36 -19.73
CA VAL A 208 12.95 -4.21 -18.63
C VAL A 208 13.74 -5.53 -18.61
N ALA A 209 13.80 -6.18 -17.44
CA ALA A 209 14.39 -7.50 -17.31
C ALA A 209 13.71 -8.51 -18.23
N GLY A 210 14.47 -9.50 -18.72
CA GLY A 210 13.98 -10.47 -19.70
C GLY A 210 12.77 -11.29 -19.25
N GLU A 211 12.66 -11.59 -17.94
CA GLU A 211 11.47 -12.23 -17.35
C GLU A 211 10.26 -11.30 -17.43
N LEU A 212 10.40 -10.04 -17.02
CA LEU A 212 9.32 -9.05 -17.09
C LEU A 212 8.88 -8.79 -18.53
N LEU A 213 9.82 -8.78 -19.48
CA LEU A 213 9.53 -8.68 -20.91
C LEU A 213 8.64 -9.84 -21.37
N VAL A 214 8.98 -11.08 -20.99
CA VAL A 214 8.19 -12.28 -21.31
C VAL A 214 6.79 -12.18 -20.71
N THR A 215 6.67 -11.72 -19.46
CA THR A 215 5.36 -11.59 -18.79
C THR A 215 4.47 -10.54 -19.47
N TYR A 216 5.00 -9.39 -19.87
CA TYR A 216 4.24 -8.41 -20.66
C TYR A 216 3.87 -8.95 -22.04
N ASP A 217 4.76 -9.68 -22.72
CA ASP A 217 4.41 -10.26 -24.02
C ASP A 217 3.36 -11.38 -23.89
N ALA A 218 3.39 -12.15 -22.80
CA ALA A 218 2.35 -13.12 -22.47
C ALA A 218 0.99 -12.43 -22.26
N ALA A 219 0.96 -11.31 -21.51
CA ALA A 219 -0.25 -10.51 -21.33
C ALA A 219 -0.75 -9.95 -22.66
N ARG A 220 0.13 -9.39 -23.51
CA ARG A 220 -0.23 -8.95 -24.86
C ARG A 220 -0.86 -10.07 -25.68
N TYR A 221 -0.21 -11.23 -25.73
CA TYR A 221 -0.67 -12.40 -26.48
C TYR A 221 -2.04 -12.88 -26.00
N ALA A 222 -2.20 -13.06 -24.69
CA ALA A 222 -3.47 -13.46 -24.09
C ALA A 222 -4.59 -12.46 -24.42
N MET A 223 -4.33 -11.15 -24.38
CA MET A 223 -5.34 -10.14 -24.67
C MET A 223 -5.75 -10.12 -26.14
N GLU A 224 -4.82 -10.33 -27.08
CA GLU A 224 -5.15 -10.48 -28.49
C GLU A 224 -6.06 -11.69 -28.74
N GLU A 225 -5.77 -12.81 -28.08
CA GLU A 225 -6.55 -14.05 -28.15
C GLU A 225 -7.95 -13.92 -27.49
N VAL A 226 -8.01 -13.35 -26.29
CA VAL A 226 -9.25 -13.07 -25.56
C VAL A 226 -10.13 -12.11 -26.37
N GLY A 227 -9.56 -11.05 -26.95
CA GLY A 227 -10.31 -10.10 -27.77
C GLY A 227 -10.82 -10.69 -29.08
N ALA A 228 -10.09 -11.65 -29.66
CA ALA A 228 -10.52 -12.36 -30.87
C ALA A 228 -11.72 -13.30 -30.60
N ARG A 229 -11.78 -13.90 -29.42
CA ARG A 229 -12.81 -14.90 -29.05
C ARG A 229 -13.97 -14.34 -28.23
N GLY A 230 -13.76 -13.20 -27.57
CA GLY A 230 -14.74 -12.53 -26.74
C GLY A 230 -15.83 -11.77 -27.51
N ASP A 231 -16.81 -11.29 -26.75
CA ASP A 231 -17.84 -10.37 -27.23
C ASP A 231 -17.28 -8.96 -27.47
N GLU A 232 -18.13 -8.01 -27.85
CA GLU A 232 -17.70 -6.64 -28.16
C GLU A 232 -17.10 -5.91 -26.94
N ALA A 233 -17.62 -6.16 -25.74
CA ALA A 233 -17.13 -5.53 -24.52
C ALA A 233 -15.75 -6.09 -24.12
N ALA A 234 -15.61 -7.42 -24.15
CA ALA A 234 -14.34 -8.11 -23.93
C ALA A 234 -13.31 -7.69 -24.98
N ARG A 235 -13.69 -7.63 -26.27
CA ARG A 235 -12.82 -7.18 -27.36
C ARG A 235 -12.32 -5.76 -27.16
N ALA A 236 -13.20 -4.82 -26.84
CA ALA A 236 -12.81 -3.42 -26.62
C ALA A 236 -11.81 -3.28 -25.46
N ARG A 237 -12.04 -4.02 -24.37
CA ARG A 237 -11.13 -4.04 -23.21
C ARG A 237 -9.78 -4.68 -23.55
N ALA A 238 -9.81 -5.84 -24.21
CA ALA A 238 -8.61 -6.58 -24.56
C ALA A 238 -7.70 -5.81 -25.54
N VAL A 239 -8.27 -5.03 -26.47
CA VAL A 239 -7.49 -4.16 -27.36
C VAL A 239 -6.70 -3.10 -26.58
N ILE A 240 -7.31 -2.48 -25.57
CA ILE A 240 -6.65 -1.47 -24.71
C ILE A 240 -5.53 -2.13 -23.90
N ASP A 241 -5.81 -3.30 -23.33
CA ASP A 241 -4.88 -4.06 -22.50
C ASP A 241 -3.68 -4.59 -23.31
N ALA A 242 -3.94 -5.16 -24.49
CA ALA A 242 -2.90 -5.61 -25.43
C ALA A 242 -2.00 -4.45 -25.88
N ALA A 243 -2.58 -3.29 -26.17
CA ALA A 243 -1.83 -2.11 -26.58
C ALA A 243 -0.88 -1.62 -25.45
N ALA A 244 -1.35 -1.62 -24.20
CA ALA A 244 -0.54 -1.23 -23.06
C ALA A 244 0.66 -2.18 -22.86
N ALA A 245 0.41 -3.50 -22.88
CA ALA A 245 1.48 -4.49 -22.75
C ALA A 245 2.47 -4.43 -23.92
N ARG A 246 1.96 -4.29 -25.15
CA ARG A 246 2.78 -4.13 -26.36
C ARG A 246 3.67 -2.89 -26.30
N ALA A 247 3.19 -1.78 -25.74
CA ALA A 247 3.98 -0.57 -25.61
C ALA A 247 5.24 -0.79 -24.77
N VAL A 248 5.11 -1.48 -23.62
CA VAL A 248 6.25 -1.82 -22.75
C VAL A 248 7.25 -2.73 -23.46
N VAL A 249 6.77 -3.81 -24.09
CA VAL A 249 7.62 -4.73 -24.87
C VAL A 249 8.36 -3.97 -25.97
N SER A 250 7.66 -3.14 -26.73
CA SER A 250 8.24 -2.39 -27.86
C SER A 250 9.28 -1.37 -27.38
N ALA A 251 9.00 -0.64 -26.31
CA ALA A 251 9.93 0.30 -25.70
C ALA A 251 11.20 -0.40 -25.20
N SER A 252 11.04 -1.53 -24.50
CA SER A 252 12.17 -2.32 -24.00
C SER A 252 13.07 -2.84 -25.13
N LEU A 253 12.49 -3.36 -26.22
CA LEU A 253 13.27 -3.82 -27.37
C LEU A 253 13.96 -2.65 -28.10
N ALA A 254 13.30 -1.49 -28.20
CA ALA A 254 13.90 -0.28 -28.78
C ALA A 254 15.10 0.25 -27.97
N LEU A 255 15.10 0.04 -26.64
CA LEU A 255 16.22 0.34 -25.75
C LEU A 255 17.33 -0.73 -25.79
N GLY A 256 17.22 -1.74 -26.66
CA GLY A 256 18.24 -2.78 -26.84
C GLY A 256 18.11 -3.96 -25.89
N GLY A 257 16.97 -4.14 -25.23
CA GLY A 257 16.67 -5.33 -24.44
C GLY A 257 16.74 -6.61 -25.28
N GLN A 258 17.21 -7.70 -24.67
CA GLN A 258 17.23 -9.00 -25.33
C GLN A 258 15.81 -9.45 -25.66
N ASP A 259 15.58 -9.87 -26.90
CA ASP A 259 14.30 -10.46 -27.30
C ASP A 259 14.19 -11.89 -26.73
N THR A 260 13.46 -12.03 -25.62
CA THR A 260 13.21 -13.29 -24.92
C THR A 260 11.80 -13.84 -25.18
N ARG A 261 11.04 -13.23 -26.10
CA ARG A 261 9.65 -13.59 -26.38
C ARG A 261 9.53 -15.02 -26.90
N LEU A 262 8.45 -15.67 -26.52
CA LEU A 262 8.10 -17.00 -27.01
C LEU A 262 7.29 -16.90 -28.30
N SER A 263 7.28 -17.97 -29.09
CA SER A 263 6.44 -18.05 -30.29
C SER A 263 4.94 -18.14 -29.96
N ALA A 264 4.60 -18.66 -28.78
CA ALA A 264 3.23 -18.76 -28.27
C ALA A 264 3.25 -18.90 -26.75
N TYR A 265 2.13 -18.55 -26.12
CA TYR A 265 1.90 -18.67 -24.68
C TYR A 265 0.71 -19.58 -24.40
N GLY A 266 0.84 -20.41 -23.37
CA GLY A 266 -0.22 -21.32 -22.96
C GLY A 266 -1.36 -20.61 -22.26
N ARG A 267 -2.58 -21.08 -22.50
CA ARG A 267 -3.73 -20.77 -21.65
C ARG A 267 -3.63 -21.59 -20.35
N PRO A 268 -4.12 -21.08 -19.21
CA PRO A 268 -4.25 -21.85 -17.99
C PRO A 268 -5.02 -23.15 -18.22
N GLU A 269 -4.52 -24.26 -17.68
CA GLU A 269 -5.17 -25.57 -17.76
C GLU A 269 -6.06 -25.80 -16.53
N GLY A 270 -7.32 -26.21 -16.71
CA GLY A 270 -8.20 -26.55 -15.60
C GLY A 270 -9.69 -26.30 -15.85
N GLN A 271 -10.53 -26.73 -14.90
CA GLN A 271 -11.96 -26.38 -14.88
C GLN A 271 -12.10 -24.88 -14.57
N GLY A 272 -12.82 -24.13 -15.42
CA GLY A 272 -12.93 -22.67 -15.28
C GLY A 272 -11.88 -21.87 -16.06
N ALA A 273 -11.09 -22.52 -16.91
CA ALA A 273 -10.23 -21.85 -17.89
C ALA A 273 -11.09 -21.20 -19.00
N ASP A 274 -11.80 -20.12 -18.66
CA ASP A 274 -12.43 -19.20 -19.60
C ASP A 274 -11.51 -18.01 -19.93
N ASP A 275 -11.96 -17.13 -20.82
CA ASP A 275 -11.10 -16.07 -21.39
C ASP A 275 -10.81 -14.99 -20.36
N ASP A 276 -11.77 -14.75 -19.46
CA ASP A 276 -11.63 -13.86 -18.34
C ASP A 276 -10.61 -14.41 -17.33
N ALA A 277 -10.67 -15.70 -16.99
CA ALA A 277 -9.70 -16.34 -16.10
C ALA A 277 -8.27 -16.24 -16.64
N TRP A 278 -8.08 -16.44 -17.96
CA TRP A 278 -6.76 -16.23 -18.57
C TRP A 278 -6.30 -14.78 -18.46
N ALA A 279 -7.21 -13.83 -18.73
CA ALA A 279 -6.91 -12.40 -18.62
C ALA A 279 -6.55 -11.98 -17.18
N GLN A 280 -7.26 -12.51 -16.19
CA GLN A 280 -6.99 -12.31 -14.78
C GLN A 280 -5.58 -12.80 -14.44
N GLU A 281 -5.24 -14.05 -14.82
CA GLU A 281 -3.97 -14.67 -14.47
C GLU A 281 -2.78 -13.90 -15.05
N VAL A 282 -2.78 -13.57 -16.35
CA VAL A 282 -1.64 -12.88 -16.97
C VAL A 282 -1.39 -11.52 -16.35
N TRP A 283 -2.44 -10.77 -16.00
CA TRP A 283 -2.29 -9.47 -15.36
C TRP A 283 -1.86 -9.58 -13.89
N MET A 284 -2.28 -10.63 -13.18
CA MET A 284 -1.75 -10.95 -11.85
C MET A 284 -0.27 -11.32 -11.92
N THR A 285 0.15 -12.11 -12.92
CA THR A 285 1.57 -12.41 -13.13
C THR A 285 2.38 -11.14 -13.42
N VAL A 286 1.89 -10.22 -14.27
CA VAL A 286 2.56 -8.93 -14.50
C VAL A 286 2.74 -8.15 -13.18
N MET A 287 1.69 -8.10 -12.35
CA MET A 287 1.76 -7.43 -11.05
C MET A 287 2.84 -8.04 -10.15
N ASP A 288 2.85 -9.36 -10.01
CA ASP A 288 3.82 -10.04 -9.16
C ASP A 288 5.26 -9.92 -9.70
N THR A 289 5.46 -10.02 -11.03
CA THR A 289 6.80 -9.87 -11.65
C THR A 289 7.35 -8.44 -11.53
N GLU A 290 6.51 -7.40 -11.68
CA GLU A 290 6.95 -6.01 -11.42
C GLU A 290 7.43 -5.82 -9.98
N LEU A 291 6.75 -6.44 -9.00
CA LEU A 291 7.12 -6.33 -7.59
C LEU A 291 8.36 -7.16 -7.24
N ALA A 292 8.51 -8.36 -7.80
CA ALA A 292 9.70 -9.19 -7.62
C ALA A 292 10.97 -8.51 -8.18
N GLY A 293 10.81 -7.69 -9.23
CA GLY A 293 11.88 -6.91 -9.85
C GLY A 293 12.38 -5.72 -9.01
N VAL A 294 11.69 -5.35 -7.93
CA VAL A 294 12.11 -4.23 -7.08
C VAL A 294 13.44 -4.54 -6.39
N GLY A 295 14.41 -3.65 -6.60
CA GLY A 295 15.75 -3.72 -6.01
C GLY A 295 15.99 -2.72 -4.89
N PRO A 296 17.14 -2.81 -4.19
CA PRO A 296 17.50 -1.88 -3.12
C PRO A 296 17.79 -0.48 -3.67
N ALA A 297 17.42 0.55 -2.92
CA ALA A 297 17.62 1.96 -3.24
C ALA A 297 17.16 2.35 -4.67
N GLY A 298 16.10 1.70 -5.16
CA GLY A 298 15.68 1.81 -6.57
C GLY A 298 15.06 3.14 -6.97
N GLY A 299 14.81 4.07 -6.03
CA GLY A 299 14.37 5.42 -6.34
C GLY A 299 13.14 5.44 -7.26
N GLN A 300 13.28 6.09 -8.42
CA GLN A 300 12.23 6.20 -9.43
C GLN A 300 11.87 4.86 -10.10
N ALA A 301 12.82 3.93 -10.22
CA ALA A 301 12.54 2.60 -10.77
C ALA A 301 11.57 1.84 -9.87
N THR A 302 11.76 1.91 -8.54
CA THR A 302 10.83 1.33 -7.57
C THR A 302 9.44 1.94 -7.67
N THR A 303 9.32 3.28 -7.78
CA THR A 303 8.00 3.92 -7.92
C THR A 303 7.31 3.53 -9.22
N THR A 304 8.07 3.40 -10.31
CA THR A 304 7.56 2.96 -11.61
C THR A 304 7.02 1.53 -11.54
N SER A 305 7.75 0.61 -10.89
CA SER A 305 7.29 -0.77 -10.69
C SER A 305 6.04 -0.85 -9.81
N ILE A 306 5.92 -0.01 -8.77
CA ILE A 306 4.69 0.07 -7.97
C ILE A 306 3.50 0.55 -8.83
N ASP A 307 3.67 1.58 -9.66
CA ASP A 307 2.59 2.06 -10.55
C ASP A 307 2.20 1.03 -11.60
N ALA A 308 3.19 0.34 -12.17
CA ALA A 308 2.98 -0.74 -13.11
C ALA A 308 2.23 -1.91 -12.46
N ALA A 309 2.62 -2.30 -11.24
CA ALA A 309 1.95 -3.36 -10.48
C ALA A 309 0.50 -2.99 -10.13
N VAL A 310 0.25 -1.76 -9.65
CA VAL A 310 -1.11 -1.25 -9.41
C VAL A 310 -1.92 -1.28 -10.70
N ALA A 311 -1.36 -0.87 -11.83
CA ALA A 311 -2.05 -0.92 -13.12
C ALA A 311 -2.37 -2.33 -13.58
N ALA A 312 -1.44 -3.27 -13.40
CA ALA A 312 -1.65 -4.69 -13.72
C ALA A 312 -2.75 -5.30 -12.84
N GLY A 313 -2.68 -5.14 -11.52
CA GLY A 313 -3.74 -5.60 -10.61
C GLY A 313 -5.11 -4.96 -10.91
N SER A 314 -5.12 -3.71 -11.36
CA SER A 314 -6.33 -3.01 -11.78
C SER A 314 -6.94 -3.57 -13.07
N ARG A 315 -6.11 -3.97 -14.03
CA ARG A 315 -6.57 -4.67 -15.24
C ARG A 315 -7.12 -6.04 -14.88
N ALA A 316 -6.43 -6.79 -14.03
CA ALA A 316 -6.92 -8.06 -13.51
C ALA A 316 -8.31 -7.92 -12.85
N GLN A 317 -8.52 -6.91 -11.99
CA GLN A 317 -9.82 -6.60 -11.40
C GLN A 317 -10.90 -6.29 -12.45
N SER A 318 -10.53 -5.59 -13.53
CA SER A 318 -11.48 -5.31 -14.61
C SER A 318 -11.95 -6.59 -15.32
N TRP A 319 -11.11 -7.62 -15.37
CA TRP A 319 -11.44 -8.96 -15.86
C TRP A 319 -12.10 -9.85 -14.80
N GLY A 320 -12.40 -9.34 -13.61
CA GLY A 320 -13.10 -10.06 -12.54
C GLY A 320 -12.20 -10.70 -11.48
N ALA A 321 -10.88 -10.45 -11.50
CA ALA A 321 -9.96 -10.99 -10.50
C ALA A 321 -10.28 -10.43 -9.10
N VAL A 322 -10.23 -11.30 -8.10
CA VAL A 322 -10.22 -10.91 -6.69
C VAL A 322 -8.77 -10.62 -6.28
N VAL A 323 -8.37 -9.35 -6.37
CA VAL A 323 -7.01 -8.91 -6.04
C VAL A 323 -6.94 -8.45 -4.59
N ASP A 324 -6.92 -9.43 -3.68
CA ASP A 324 -6.95 -9.25 -2.21
C ASP A 324 -5.76 -9.86 -1.49
N ALA A 325 -4.74 -10.30 -2.23
CA ALA A 325 -3.50 -10.75 -1.64
C ALA A 325 -2.97 -9.67 -0.68
N PRO A 326 -2.72 -9.98 0.61
CA PRO A 326 -2.23 -8.99 1.56
C PRO A 326 -0.85 -8.43 1.19
N LEU A 327 -0.05 -9.24 0.49
CA LEU A 327 1.32 -8.97 0.09
C LEU A 327 1.57 -9.50 -1.34
N PRO A 328 1.01 -8.85 -2.39
CA PRO A 328 1.22 -9.27 -3.78
C PRO A 328 2.72 -9.26 -4.13
N GLY A 329 3.18 -10.24 -4.92
CA GLY A 329 4.57 -10.36 -5.38
C GLY A 329 5.65 -10.47 -4.31
N TYR A 330 5.31 -10.62 -3.02
CA TYR A 330 6.28 -10.75 -1.94
C TYR A 330 6.27 -12.16 -1.36
N ASP A 331 7.40 -12.85 -1.51
CA ASP A 331 7.69 -14.11 -0.82
C ASP A 331 8.80 -13.88 0.21
N PRO A 332 8.53 -14.06 1.52
CA PRO A 332 9.55 -13.89 2.56
C PRO A 332 10.69 -14.92 2.47
N GLY A 333 10.55 -15.97 1.67
CA GLY A 333 11.57 -17.01 1.44
C GLY A 333 12.40 -16.87 0.16
N ALA A 334 12.14 -15.85 -0.68
CA ALA A 334 12.79 -15.65 -1.97
C ALA A 334 13.94 -14.61 -1.96
#